data_AF-A0A662TZU6-F1
#
_entry.id   AF-A0A662TZU6-F1
#
_cell.length_a   1.000
_cell.length_b   1.000
_cell.length_c   1.000
_cell.angle_alpha   90.00
_cell.angle_beta   90.00
_cell.angle_gamma   90.00
#
_symmetry.space_group_name_H-M   'P 1'
#
loop_
_entity.id
_entity.type
_entity.pdbx_description
1 polymer ?
#
loop_
_entity_poly.entity_id
_entity_poly.type
_entity_poly.pdbx_seq_one_letter_code
_entity_poly.pdbx_strand_id
1 'polypeptide(L)'
;CTLSAAIAANLAKGLDIEKAVKNAKTFVLDAIRHALSLGHGVGPVNPVAKLQNEAEKFCVYQQVYTSAKRLASIPNAAKHIPEVSSNLVMALPHARSVEEVFGFPSRIIRVENHVVLPSCPKLGGSNHMARLLLAAMGKHPEIRAALNIRYSKETLEKAEKLGFTITGFSREDEPADLAGKEGKTLSWGVQQALAKVGKAPDIIYDKGGVGKEPMIRILGRTAEEVVEKFRLLALDQTQHGVPR
;
A
#
# COMPACT_ATOMS: atom_id res chain seq x y z
N CYS A 1 -23.34 -15.28 -18.79
CA CYS A 1 -22.23 -16.13 -19.28
C CYS A 1 -21.35 -16.64 -18.13
N THR A 2 -20.70 -15.78 -17.33
CA THR A 2 -19.72 -16.21 -16.30
C THR A 2 -20.33 -17.12 -15.23
N LEU A 3 -21.56 -16.83 -14.78
CA LEU A 3 -22.26 -17.65 -13.78
C LEU A 3 -22.57 -19.06 -14.29
N SER A 4 -23.20 -19.17 -15.46
CA SER A 4 -23.54 -20.45 -16.05
C SER A 4 -22.29 -21.29 -16.37
N ALA A 5 -21.23 -20.65 -16.87
CA ALA A 5 -19.94 -21.31 -17.11
C ALA A 5 -19.31 -21.83 -15.80
N ALA A 6 -19.34 -21.03 -14.72
CA ALA A 6 -18.81 -21.45 -13.43
C ALA A 6 -19.61 -22.59 -12.80
N ILE A 7 -20.94 -22.60 -12.93
CA ILE A 7 -21.78 -23.72 -12.46
C ILE A 7 -21.42 -24.99 -13.23
N ALA A 8 -21.39 -24.92 -14.58
CA ALA A 8 -21.06 -26.06 -15.42
C ALA A 8 -19.67 -26.64 -15.09
N ALA A 9 -18.66 -25.78 -14.89
CA ALA A 9 -17.32 -26.21 -14.51
C ALA A 9 -17.26 -26.86 -13.12
N ASN A 10 -18.03 -26.39 -12.13
CA ASN A 10 -18.08 -27.00 -10.80
C ASN A 10 -18.79 -28.36 -10.84
N LEU A 11 -19.88 -28.49 -11.61
CA LEU A 11 -20.56 -29.78 -11.82
C LEU A 11 -19.63 -30.79 -12.52
N ALA A 12 -18.89 -30.37 -13.54
CA ALA A 12 -17.90 -31.21 -14.22
C ALA A 12 -16.75 -31.67 -13.30
N LYS A 13 -16.47 -30.94 -12.22
CA LYS A 13 -15.53 -31.34 -11.16
C LYS A 13 -16.13 -32.32 -10.13
N GLY A 14 -17.36 -32.78 -10.34
CA GLY A 14 -18.04 -33.73 -9.46
C GLY A 14 -18.65 -33.12 -8.20
N LEU A 15 -18.82 -31.79 -8.15
CA LEU A 15 -19.53 -31.14 -7.04
C LEU A 15 -21.04 -31.32 -7.18
N ASP A 16 -21.72 -31.45 -6.05
CA ASP A 16 -23.19 -31.41 -6.00
C ASP A 16 -23.74 -30.04 -6.44
N ILE A 17 -25.03 -29.99 -6.77
CA ILE A 17 -25.71 -28.79 -7.30
C ILE A 17 -25.59 -27.61 -6.32
N GLU A 18 -25.78 -27.85 -5.02
CA GLU A 18 -25.74 -26.79 -4.01
C GLU A 18 -24.36 -26.13 -3.94
N LYS A 19 -23.29 -26.95 -3.83
CA LYS A 19 -21.90 -26.46 -3.82
C LYS A 19 -21.53 -25.81 -5.14
N ALA A 20 -21.94 -26.37 -6.27
CA ALA A 20 -21.64 -25.81 -7.58
C ALA A 20 -22.24 -24.40 -7.75
N VAL A 21 -23.51 -24.21 -7.36
CA VAL A 21 -24.17 -22.91 -7.41
C VAL A 21 -23.55 -21.93 -6.42
N LYS A 22 -23.26 -22.37 -5.18
CA LYS A 22 -22.63 -21.53 -4.15
C LYS A 22 -21.26 -21.04 -4.59
N ASN A 23 -20.41 -21.94 -5.11
CA ASN A 23 -19.08 -21.60 -5.60
C ASN A 23 -19.14 -20.67 -6.81
N ALA A 24 -20.05 -20.93 -7.75
CA ALA A 24 -20.22 -20.09 -8.93
C ALA A 24 -20.69 -18.67 -8.56
N LYS A 25 -21.59 -18.54 -7.57
CA LYS A 25 -22.01 -17.24 -7.04
C LYS A 25 -20.83 -16.47 -6.46
N THR A 26 -20.01 -17.10 -5.63
CA THR A 26 -18.79 -16.47 -5.08
C THR A 26 -17.84 -16.05 -6.20
N PHE A 27 -17.57 -16.94 -7.15
CA PHE A 27 -16.68 -16.67 -8.29
C PHE A 27 -17.14 -15.47 -9.12
N VAL A 28 -18.43 -15.39 -9.44
CA VAL A 28 -18.98 -14.27 -10.23
C VAL A 28 -18.99 -12.98 -9.43
N LEU A 29 -19.31 -13.02 -8.14
CA LEU A 29 -19.25 -11.83 -7.30
C LEU A 29 -17.83 -11.27 -7.22
N ASP A 30 -16.82 -12.13 -7.08
CA ASP A 30 -15.43 -11.72 -7.12
C ASP A 30 -15.08 -11.15 -8.50
N ALA A 31 -15.48 -11.80 -9.59
CA ALA A 31 -15.24 -11.30 -10.94
C ALA A 31 -15.89 -9.93 -11.20
N ILE A 32 -17.10 -9.68 -10.69
CA ILE A 32 -17.78 -8.38 -10.77
C ILE A 32 -17.02 -7.32 -9.96
N ARG A 33 -16.55 -7.66 -8.75
CA ARG A 33 -15.79 -6.73 -7.90
C ARG A 33 -14.46 -6.30 -8.50
N HIS A 34 -13.89 -7.12 -9.38
CA HIS A 34 -12.67 -6.83 -10.12
C HIS A 34 -12.93 -6.40 -11.57
N ALA A 35 -14.15 -5.96 -11.89
CA ALA A 35 -14.51 -5.51 -13.24
C ALA A 35 -13.50 -4.47 -13.76
N LEU A 36 -13.13 -4.62 -15.03
CA LEU A 36 -12.12 -3.79 -15.67
C LEU A 36 -12.74 -2.45 -16.06
N SER A 37 -12.10 -1.34 -15.71
CA SER A 37 -12.54 0.00 -16.14
C SER A 37 -12.11 0.25 -17.60
N LEU A 38 -12.84 -0.33 -18.54
CA LEU A 38 -12.59 -0.22 -19.98
C LEU A 38 -13.65 0.66 -20.65
N GLY A 39 -13.19 1.75 -21.29
CA GLY A 39 -14.06 2.72 -21.94
C GLY A 39 -14.88 3.55 -20.94
N HIS A 40 -16.00 4.11 -21.40
CA HIS A 40 -16.85 5.02 -20.63
C HIS A 40 -18.11 4.36 -20.04
N GLY A 41 -18.25 3.03 -20.16
CA GLY A 41 -19.44 2.26 -19.77
C GLY A 41 -19.19 1.29 -18.61
N VAL A 42 -20.15 0.38 -18.37
CA VAL A 42 -19.99 -0.70 -17.38
C VAL A 42 -18.95 -1.69 -17.88
N GLY A 43 -17.85 -1.77 -17.15
CA GLY A 43 -16.74 -2.66 -17.45
C GLY A 43 -17.10 -4.15 -17.44
N PRO A 44 -16.45 -4.99 -18.27
CA PRO A 44 -16.62 -6.43 -18.17
C PRO A 44 -16.10 -6.95 -16.83
N VAL A 45 -16.72 -8.02 -16.32
CA VAL A 45 -16.23 -8.75 -15.15
C VAL A 45 -14.81 -9.28 -15.41
N ASN A 46 -14.03 -9.50 -14.36
CA ASN A 46 -12.69 -10.09 -14.44
C ASN A 46 -12.65 -11.48 -13.78
N PRO A 47 -12.89 -12.57 -14.53
CA PRO A 47 -12.91 -13.93 -13.99
C PRO A 47 -11.55 -14.42 -13.50
N VAL A 48 -10.45 -13.78 -13.90
CA VAL A 48 -9.08 -14.22 -13.59
C VAL A 48 -8.45 -13.46 -12.44
N ALA A 49 -9.10 -12.43 -11.89
CA ALA A 49 -8.53 -11.59 -10.82
C ALA A 49 -8.02 -12.39 -9.62
N LYS A 50 -8.80 -13.36 -9.15
CA LYS A 50 -8.41 -14.23 -8.04
C LYS A 50 -7.20 -15.10 -8.40
N LEU A 51 -7.18 -15.66 -9.60
CA LEU A 51 -6.06 -16.46 -10.09
C LEU A 51 -4.78 -15.62 -10.21
N GLN A 52 -4.90 -14.39 -10.70
CA GLN A 52 -3.79 -13.44 -10.77
C GLN A 52 -3.26 -13.10 -9.37
N ASN A 53 -4.13 -12.82 -8.40
CA ASN A 53 -3.73 -12.59 -7.02
C ASN A 53 -2.98 -13.81 -6.45
N GLU A 54 -3.50 -15.03 -6.64
CA GLU A 54 -2.83 -16.26 -6.20
C GLU A 54 -1.45 -16.46 -6.86
N ALA A 55 -1.35 -16.27 -8.18
CA ALA A 55 -0.11 -16.42 -8.92
C ALA A 55 0.98 -15.42 -8.49
N GLU A 56 0.58 -14.21 -8.13
CA GLU A 56 1.49 -13.11 -7.76
C GLU A 56 1.96 -13.15 -6.30
N LYS A 57 1.35 -13.98 -5.43
CA LYS A 57 1.67 -14.00 -3.99
C LYS A 57 3.15 -14.13 -3.71
N PHE A 58 3.84 -15.06 -4.38
CA PHE A 58 5.26 -15.30 -4.14
C PHE A 58 6.14 -14.16 -4.65
N CYS A 59 5.84 -13.63 -5.85
CA CYS A 59 6.58 -12.51 -6.43
C CYS A 59 6.45 -11.25 -5.57
N VAL A 60 5.24 -10.92 -5.11
CA VAL A 60 5.00 -9.78 -4.22
C VAL A 60 5.68 -10.00 -2.85
N TYR A 61 5.59 -11.21 -2.27
CA TYR A 61 6.31 -11.55 -1.04
C TYR A 61 7.82 -11.32 -1.19
N GLN A 62 8.43 -11.88 -2.24
CA GLN A 62 9.86 -11.74 -2.50
C GLN A 62 10.22 -10.27 -2.64
N GLN A 63 9.47 -9.50 -3.43
CA GLN A 63 9.76 -8.09 -3.67
C GLN A 63 9.69 -7.26 -2.37
N VAL A 64 8.67 -7.48 -1.53
CA VAL A 64 8.56 -6.80 -0.22
C VAL A 64 9.75 -7.18 0.68
N TYR A 65 10.09 -8.48 0.75
CA TYR A 65 11.15 -8.96 1.61
C TYR A 65 12.54 -8.46 1.18
N THR A 66 12.87 -8.54 -0.11
CA THR A 66 14.15 -8.06 -0.64
C THR A 66 14.26 -6.54 -0.55
N SER A 67 13.18 -5.81 -0.83
CA SER A 67 13.14 -4.34 -0.71
C SER A 67 13.30 -3.89 0.75
N ALA A 68 12.68 -4.59 1.71
CA ALA A 68 12.86 -4.29 3.13
C ALA A 68 14.31 -4.54 3.58
N LYS A 69 14.94 -5.62 3.12
CA LYS A 69 16.38 -5.86 3.40
C LYS A 69 17.25 -4.76 2.81
N ARG A 70 16.98 -4.35 1.57
CA ARG A 70 17.66 -3.22 0.94
C ARG A 70 17.48 -1.93 1.73
N LEU A 71 16.26 -1.65 2.21
CA LEU A 71 15.97 -0.50 3.07
C LEU A 71 16.82 -0.52 4.34
N ALA A 72 16.95 -1.69 4.99
CA ALA A 72 17.74 -1.82 6.20
C ALA A 72 19.25 -1.59 5.97
N SER A 73 19.73 -1.80 4.74
CA SER A 73 21.12 -1.54 4.34
C SER A 73 21.39 -0.10 3.90
N ILE A 74 20.38 0.77 3.80
CA ILE A 74 20.58 2.17 3.41
C ILE A 74 21.26 2.94 4.56
N PRO A 75 22.35 3.68 4.30
CA PRO A 75 22.98 4.53 5.30
C PRO A 75 21.99 5.49 5.94
N ASN A 76 22.10 5.71 7.25
CA ASN A 76 21.20 6.58 8.03
C ASN A 76 19.71 6.21 8.03
N ALA A 77 19.30 5.06 7.46
CA ALA A 77 17.89 4.68 7.40
C ALA A 77 17.20 4.66 8.78
N ALA A 78 17.93 4.27 9.82
CA ALA A 78 17.47 4.30 11.20
C ALA A 78 16.91 5.66 11.63
N LYS A 79 17.50 6.79 11.20
CA LYS A 79 17.06 8.15 11.58
C LYS A 79 15.66 8.48 11.05
N HIS A 80 15.22 7.81 9.99
CA HIS A 80 13.93 7.99 9.35
C HIS A 80 12.86 7.03 9.87
N ILE A 81 13.18 6.13 10.79
CA ILE A 81 12.19 5.25 11.43
C ILE A 81 11.50 6.04 12.56
N PRO A 82 10.16 6.17 12.56
CA PRO A 82 9.41 6.87 13.61
C PRO A 82 9.36 6.06 14.91
N GLU A 83 8.92 6.67 16.01
CA GLU A 83 8.80 5.96 17.30
C GLU A 83 7.76 4.84 17.22
N VAL A 84 6.67 5.03 16.48
CA VAL A 84 5.68 3.97 16.19
C VAL A 84 6.14 2.92 15.17
N SER A 85 7.42 2.97 14.77
CA SER A 85 8.06 2.09 13.78
C SER A 85 7.52 2.21 12.35
N SER A 86 8.29 1.73 11.38
CA SER A 86 7.92 1.73 9.96
C SER A 86 7.26 0.42 9.54
N ASN A 87 6.59 0.44 8.39
CA ASN A 87 6.13 -0.76 7.72
C ASN A 87 6.22 -0.53 6.21
N LEU A 88 6.82 -1.48 5.50
CA LEU A 88 6.79 -1.56 4.05
C LEU A 88 5.66 -2.51 3.65
N VAL A 89 4.68 -1.99 2.92
CA VAL A 89 3.54 -2.78 2.46
C VAL A 89 3.46 -2.84 0.94
N MET A 90 2.94 -3.94 0.42
CA MET A 90 2.58 -4.06 -0.99
C MET A 90 1.34 -4.94 -1.19
N ALA A 91 0.40 -4.44 -1.96
CA ALA A 91 -0.85 -5.10 -2.31
C ALA A 91 -0.67 -6.09 -3.46
N LEU A 92 -1.43 -7.19 -3.44
CA LEU A 92 -1.68 -7.99 -4.64
C LEU A 92 -2.35 -7.13 -5.74
N PRO A 93 -2.24 -7.49 -7.04
CA PRO A 93 -2.68 -6.63 -8.14
C PRO A 93 -4.13 -6.16 -8.00
N HIS A 94 -5.00 -7.03 -7.49
CA HIS A 94 -6.43 -6.75 -7.34
C HIS A 94 -6.87 -6.68 -5.88
N ALA A 95 -5.96 -6.35 -4.94
CA ALA A 95 -6.28 -6.35 -3.52
C ALA A 95 -7.48 -5.44 -3.18
N ARG A 96 -8.41 -5.96 -2.36
CA ARG A 96 -9.58 -5.24 -1.84
C ARG A 96 -9.69 -5.28 -0.32
N SER A 97 -8.95 -6.18 0.33
CA SER A 97 -8.93 -6.31 1.79
C SER A 97 -7.52 -6.29 2.34
N VAL A 98 -7.41 -6.11 3.65
CA VAL A 98 -6.11 -6.05 4.34
C VAL A 98 -5.36 -7.38 4.23
N GLU A 99 -6.09 -8.49 4.17
CA GLU A 99 -5.60 -9.84 3.99
C GLU A 99 -4.99 -10.08 2.60
N GLU A 100 -5.13 -9.14 1.66
CA GLU A 100 -4.51 -9.18 0.33
C GLU A 100 -3.31 -8.22 0.20
N VAL A 101 -2.83 -7.69 1.33
CA VAL A 101 -1.67 -6.80 1.40
C VAL A 101 -0.57 -7.41 2.24
N PHE A 102 0.62 -7.57 1.66
CA PHE A 102 1.81 -7.95 2.40
C PHE A 102 2.31 -6.79 3.27
N GLY A 103 2.72 -7.11 4.49
CA GLY A 103 3.36 -6.18 5.41
C GLY A 103 4.08 -6.92 6.54
N PHE A 104 4.82 -6.20 7.36
CA PHE A 104 5.59 -6.76 8.48
C PHE A 104 4.76 -6.73 9.78
N PRO A 105 4.38 -7.90 10.35
CA PRO A 105 3.60 -7.93 11.60
C PRO A 105 4.37 -7.36 12.79
N SER A 106 5.68 -7.58 12.83
CA SER A 106 6.57 -7.02 13.86
C SER A 106 7.09 -5.63 13.51
N ARG A 107 6.60 -5.04 12.40
CA ARG A 107 7.06 -3.77 11.83
C ARG A 107 8.56 -3.79 11.50
N ILE A 108 9.05 -2.66 11.02
CA ILE A 108 10.45 -2.36 10.75
C ILE A 108 10.89 -1.39 11.85
N ILE A 109 11.78 -1.82 12.72
CA ILE A 109 12.11 -1.10 13.96
C ILE A 109 13.52 -0.54 13.91
N ARG A 110 13.75 0.49 14.71
CA ARG A 110 15.08 1.06 14.94
C ARG A 110 15.67 0.48 16.22
N VAL A 111 16.89 -0.03 16.13
CA VAL A 111 17.70 -0.43 17.29
C VAL A 111 18.99 0.37 17.20
N GLU A 112 19.13 1.37 18.07
CA GLU A 112 20.21 2.36 18.02
C GLU A 112 20.30 3.04 16.64
N ASN A 113 21.37 2.73 15.89
CA ASN A 113 21.65 3.24 14.53
C ASN A 113 21.35 2.21 13.43
N HIS A 114 20.72 1.08 13.78
CA HIS A 114 20.40 0.01 12.85
C HIS A 114 18.90 -0.13 12.63
N VAL A 115 18.52 -0.58 11.44
CA VAL A 115 17.17 -0.99 11.10
C VAL A 115 17.08 -2.51 11.23
N VAL A 116 16.11 -2.99 12.00
CA VAL A 116 15.88 -4.41 12.25
C VAL A 116 14.54 -4.84 11.66
N LEU A 117 14.53 -6.02 11.05
CA LEU A 117 13.35 -6.71 10.53
C LEU A 117 13.09 -7.95 11.40
N PRO A 118 12.27 -7.87 12.47
CA PRO A 118 12.13 -8.98 13.42
C PRO A 118 11.36 -10.18 12.86
N SER A 119 10.65 -10.01 11.74
CA SER A 119 9.88 -11.07 11.09
C SER A 119 9.85 -10.92 9.57
N CYS A 120 9.42 -11.99 8.89
CA CYS A 120 9.11 -11.96 7.46
C CYS A 120 7.75 -11.26 7.20
N PRO A 121 7.56 -10.67 6.01
CA PRO A 121 6.28 -10.10 5.65
C PRO A 121 5.23 -11.21 5.49
N LYS A 122 3.98 -10.88 5.80
CA LYS A 122 2.83 -11.75 5.55
C LYS A 122 1.64 -10.95 5.04
N LEU A 123 0.73 -11.64 4.37
CA LEU A 123 -0.59 -11.09 4.06
C LEU A 123 -1.32 -10.68 5.34
N GLY A 124 -1.93 -9.51 5.34
CA GLY A 124 -2.53 -8.91 6.54
C GLY A 124 -1.52 -8.53 7.63
N GLY A 125 -0.22 -8.44 7.29
CA GLY A 125 0.82 -8.12 8.26
C GLY A 125 0.80 -6.68 8.77
N SER A 126 0.01 -5.78 8.17
CA SER A 126 -0.12 -4.40 8.65
C SER A 126 -1.50 -3.80 8.41
N ASN A 127 -2.33 -3.75 9.45
CA ASN A 127 -3.70 -3.22 9.35
C ASN A 127 -3.74 -1.74 8.93
N HIS A 128 -2.92 -0.90 9.55
CA HIS A 128 -2.97 0.55 9.34
C HIS A 128 -2.47 0.94 7.94
N MET A 129 -1.31 0.41 7.54
CA MET A 129 -0.71 0.71 6.23
C MET A 129 -1.47 0.05 5.08
N ALA A 130 -2.06 -1.14 5.28
CA ALA A 130 -2.90 -1.75 4.26
C ALA A 130 -4.17 -0.93 3.99
N ARG A 131 -4.85 -0.42 5.03
CA ARG A 131 -6.04 0.44 4.84
C ARG A 131 -5.74 1.73 4.11
N LEU A 132 -4.57 2.33 4.38
CA LEU A 132 -4.08 3.48 3.64
C LEU A 132 -3.86 3.15 2.17
N LEU A 133 -3.12 2.05 1.91
CA LEU A 133 -2.77 1.64 0.57
C LEU A 133 -4.03 1.29 -0.25
N LEU A 134 -4.99 0.58 0.34
CA LEU A 134 -6.27 0.27 -0.30
C LEU A 134 -7.09 1.54 -0.60
N ALA A 135 -7.06 2.54 0.28
CA ALA A 135 -7.69 3.82 0.01
C ALA A 135 -7.03 4.56 -1.16
N ALA A 136 -5.70 4.47 -1.28
CA ALA A 136 -4.96 5.02 -2.41
C ALA A 136 -5.25 4.26 -3.71
N MET A 137 -5.21 2.93 -3.69
CA MET A 137 -5.56 2.05 -4.81
C MET A 137 -6.96 2.30 -5.35
N GLY A 138 -7.91 2.66 -4.48
CA GLY A 138 -9.28 2.98 -4.89
C GLY A 138 -9.39 4.15 -5.87
N LYS A 139 -8.45 5.10 -5.81
CA LYS A 139 -8.36 6.26 -6.71
C LYS A 139 -7.30 6.11 -7.79
N HIS A 140 -6.17 5.50 -7.43
CA HIS A 140 -5.00 5.27 -8.27
C HIS A 140 -4.60 3.80 -8.19
N PRO A 141 -5.21 2.93 -9.02
CA PRO A 141 -4.94 1.48 -9.01
C PRO A 141 -3.47 1.10 -9.23
N GLU A 142 -2.69 2.00 -9.85
CA GLU A 142 -1.25 1.86 -10.05
C GLU A 142 -0.44 1.92 -8.76
N ILE A 143 -0.93 2.58 -7.70
CA ILE A 143 -0.25 2.66 -6.40
C ILE A 143 -0.50 1.35 -5.67
N ARG A 144 0.52 0.48 -5.56
CA ARG A 144 0.39 -0.81 -4.87
C ARG A 144 1.36 -1.00 -3.72
N ALA A 145 2.24 -0.05 -3.45
CA ALA A 145 3.17 -0.13 -2.34
C ALA A 145 3.22 1.17 -1.54
N ALA A 146 3.51 1.04 -0.25
CA ALA A 146 3.69 2.19 0.63
C ALA A 146 4.71 1.90 1.74
N LEU A 147 5.40 2.95 2.18
CA LEU A 147 6.30 2.96 3.34
C LEU A 147 6.01 4.17 4.20
N ASN A 148 5.75 3.98 5.50
CA ASN A 148 5.72 5.09 6.43
C ASN A 148 7.09 5.35 7.05
N ILE A 149 7.47 6.62 7.14
CA ILE A 149 8.70 7.10 7.73
C ILE A 149 8.40 8.29 8.64
N ARG A 150 9.33 8.57 9.55
CA ARG A 150 9.31 9.73 10.43
C ARG A 150 9.13 11.00 9.62
N TYR A 151 8.26 11.88 10.11
CA TYR A 151 8.12 13.21 9.56
C TYR A 151 9.35 14.07 9.83
N SER A 152 9.83 14.73 8.79
CA SER A 152 10.81 15.82 8.88
C SER A 152 10.53 16.85 7.79
N LYS A 153 10.63 18.14 8.14
CA LYS A 153 10.51 19.23 7.16
C LYS A 153 11.60 19.12 6.09
N GLU A 154 12.82 18.80 6.50
CA GLU A 154 13.96 18.61 5.59
C GLU A 154 13.70 17.53 4.54
N THR A 155 13.07 16.41 4.94
CA THR A 155 12.70 15.34 4.02
C THR A 155 11.66 15.79 3.00
N LEU A 156 10.68 16.61 3.40
CA LEU A 156 9.68 17.16 2.49
C LEU A 156 10.31 18.18 1.52
N GLU A 157 11.12 19.12 2.01
CA GLU A 157 11.82 20.10 1.17
C GLU A 157 12.71 19.41 0.13
N LYS A 158 13.38 18.32 0.52
CA LYS A 158 14.18 17.52 -0.40
C LYS A 158 13.34 16.78 -1.43
N ALA A 159 12.18 16.25 -1.03
CA ALA A 159 11.25 15.63 -1.96
C ALA A 159 10.73 16.64 -3.00
N GLU A 160 10.44 17.88 -2.60
CA GLU A 160 10.04 18.96 -3.51
C GLU A 160 11.16 19.28 -4.52
N LYS A 161 12.41 19.39 -4.04
CA LYS A 161 13.59 19.62 -4.91
C LYS A 161 13.83 18.49 -5.91
N LEU A 162 13.50 17.25 -5.55
CA LEU A 162 13.58 16.09 -6.43
C LEU A 162 12.38 15.96 -7.39
N GLY A 163 11.41 16.88 -7.32
CA GLY A 163 10.23 16.90 -8.19
C GLY A 163 9.15 15.89 -7.82
N PHE A 164 9.17 15.36 -6.59
CA PHE A 164 8.13 14.44 -6.12
C PHE A 164 6.80 15.16 -5.96
N THR A 165 5.72 14.45 -6.28
CA THR A 165 4.36 14.93 -6.09
C THR A 165 3.96 14.71 -4.63
N ILE A 166 3.85 15.79 -3.86
CA ILE A 166 3.55 15.74 -2.43
C ILE A 166 2.13 16.24 -2.19
N THR A 167 1.39 15.54 -1.35
CA THR A 167 0.11 16.01 -0.81
C THR A 167 0.03 15.72 0.69
N GLY A 168 -0.89 16.38 1.38
CA GLY A 168 -1.09 16.20 2.80
C GLY A 168 -2.51 16.49 3.26
N PHE A 169 -2.81 16.01 4.46
CA PHE A 169 -4.07 16.25 5.14
C PHE A 169 -3.82 16.68 6.58
N SER A 170 -4.70 17.52 7.12
CA SER A 170 -4.74 17.81 8.54
C SER A 170 -5.73 16.86 9.22
N ARG A 171 -5.40 16.47 10.46
CA ARG A 171 -6.32 15.70 11.30
C ARG A 171 -7.35 16.59 12.00
N GLU A 172 -7.14 17.89 12.01
CA GLU A 172 -8.07 18.89 12.57
C GLU A 172 -9.29 19.09 11.67
N ASP A 173 -9.12 18.84 10.36
CA ASP A 173 -10.21 18.88 9.37
C ASP A 173 -11.12 17.63 9.45
N GLU A 174 -10.85 16.71 10.39
CA GLU A 174 -11.58 15.45 10.52
C GLU A 174 -13.04 15.70 10.96
N PRO A 175 -14.04 15.14 10.24
CA PRO A 175 -15.43 15.21 10.65
C PRO A 175 -15.66 14.61 12.05
N ALA A 176 -16.45 15.29 12.88
CA ALA A 176 -16.67 14.90 14.28
C ALA A 176 -17.29 13.50 14.45
N ASP A 177 -17.98 12.97 13.43
CA ASP A 177 -18.58 11.64 13.37
C ASP A 177 -17.59 10.49 13.10
N LEU A 178 -16.38 10.84 12.62
CA LEU A 178 -15.26 9.93 12.39
C LEU A 178 -14.19 10.02 13.48
N ALA A 179 -14.13 11.15 14.19
CA ALA A 179 -13.21 11.39 15.29
C ALA A 179 -13.31 10.27 16.34
N GLY A 180 -12.22 9.52 16.51
CA GLY A 180 -12.12 8.42 17.49
C GLY A 180 -12.36 7.01 16.94
N LYS A 181 -12.79 6.84 15.68
CA LYS A 181 -12.89 5.51 15.04
C LYS A 181 -11.56 5.14 14.36
N GLU A 182 -10.72 4.42 15.10
CA GLU A 182 -9.41 3.99 14.65
C GLU A 182 -9.48 3.26 13.28
N GLY A 183 -8.66 3.71 12.33
CA GLY A 183 -8.62 3.16 10.96
C GLY A 183 -9.54 3.83 9.94
N LYS A 184 -10.63 4.51 10.33
CA LYS A 184 -11.48 5.28 9.39
C LYS A 184 -10.93 6.67 9.12
N THR A 185 -10.35 7.32 10.13
CA THR A 185 -9.66 8.61 10.02
C THR A 185 -8.60 8.63 8.92
N LEU A 186 -7.81 7.56 8.82
CA LEU A 186 -6.70 7.49 7.89
C LEU A 186 -7.18 7.34 6.44
N SER A 187 -8.13 6.45 6.20
CA SER A 187 -8.72 6.27 4.86
C SER A 187 -9.36 7.57 4.37
N TRP A 188 -10.06 8.30 5.24
CA TRP A 188 -10.61 9.61 4.92
C TRP A 188 -9.51 10.64 4.60
N GLY A 189 -8.48 10.75 5.44
CA GLY A 189 -7.38 11.71 5.24
C GLY A 189 -6.64 11.47 3.92
N VAL A 190 -6.43 10.20 3.56
CA VAL A 190 -5.84 9.81 2.26
C VAL A 190 -6.77 10.21 1.11
N GLN A 191 -8.06 9.92 1.20
CA GLN A 191 -9.02 10.28 0.14
C GLN A 191 -9.08 11.80 -0.10
N GLN A 192 -9.00 12.60 0.98
CA GLN A 192 -8.92 14.06 0.92
C GLN A 192 -7.61 14.52 0.29
N ALA A 193 -6.48 13.98 0.72
CA ALA A 193 -5.17 14.30 0.15
C ALA A 193 -5.12 13.98 -1.35
N LEU A 194 -5.71 12.86 -1.76
CA LEU A 194 -5.84 12.43 -3.15
C LEU A 194 -6.92 13.20 -3.94
N ALA A 195 -7.79 13.98 -3.29
CA ALA A 195 -8.74 14.85 -3.99
C ALA A 195 -8.09 16.16 -4.46
N LYS A 196 -6.99 16.56 -3.80
CA LYS A 196 -6.24 17.78 -4.12
C LYS A 196 -5.33 17.63 -5.33
N VAL A 197 -5.07 16.40 -5.77
CA VAL A 197 -4.11 16.09 -6.85
C VAL A 197 -4.80 15.30 -7.96
N GLY A 198 -4.55 15.68 -9.21
CA GLY A 198 -5.10 14.98 -10.39
C GLY A 198 -4.28 13.77 -10.84
N LYS A 199 -3.10 13.54 -10.24
CA LYS A 199 -2.20 12.43 -10.54
C LYS A 199 -1.81 11.70 -9.26
N ALA A 200 -1.38 10.44 -9.39
CA ALA A 200 -0.89 9.66 -8.27
C ALA A 200 0.27 10.39 -7.55
N PRO A 201 0.14 10.69 -6.24
CA PRO A 201 1.21 11.32 -5.51
C PRO A 201 2.30 10.32 -5.13
N ASP A 202 3.52 10.82 -5.03
CA ASP A 202 4.66 10.07 -4.52
C ASP A 202 4.68 10.05 -2.99
N ILE A 203 4.16 11.10 -2.35
CA ILE A 203 4.18 11.26 -0.89
C ILE A 203 2.83 11.77 -0.39
N ILE A 204 2.36 11.17 0.70
CA ILE A 204 1.29 11.69 1.55
C ILE A 204 1.82 11.92 2.96
N TYR A 205 1.66 13.12 3.52
CA TYR A 205 2.07 13.41 4.89
C TYR A 205 0.93 13.95 5.77
N ASP A 206 1.10 13.81 7.09
CA ASP A 206 0.29 14.50 8.09
C ASP A 206 1.17 15.06 9.21
N LYS A 207 0.78 16.22 9.75
CA LYS A 207 1.50 16.90 10.84
C LYS A 207 1.18 16.31 12.23
N GLY A 208 0.56 15.13 12.28
CA GLY A 208 0.13 14.52 13.53
C GLY A 208 -1.09 15.21 14.12
N GLY A 209 -1.28 15.02 15.42
CA GLY A 209 -2.32 15.62 16.23
C GLY A 209 -2.18 15.15 17.68
N VAL A 210 -3.14 15.48 18.55
CA VAL A 210 -3.10 15.04 19.95
C VAL A 210 -3.01 13.51 20.02
N GLY A 211 -1.90 12.99 20.59
CA GLY A 211 -1.62 11.56 20.70
C GLY A 211 -1.28 10.85 19.38
N LYS A 212 -1.06 11.58 18.27
CA LYS A 212 -0.76 11.01 16.95
C LYS A 212 0.55 11.58 16.42
N GLU A 213 1.55 10.71 16.27
CA GLU A 213 2.86 11.09 15.72
C GLU A 213 2.72 11.59 14.26
N PRO A 214 3.37 12.71 13.89
CA PRO A 214 3.45 13.17 12.51
C PRO A 214 4.16 12.14 11.61
N MET A 215 3.69 11.98 10.37
CA MET A 215 4.15 10.88 9.51
C MET A 215 4.27 11.29 8.04
N ILE A 216 5.31 10.81 7.37
CA ILE A 216 5.45 10.83 5.91
C ILE A 216 5.19 9.42 5.39
N ARG A 217 4.47 9.30 4.27
CA ARG A 217 4.16 8.03 3.63
C ARG A 217 4.53 8.10 2.17
N ILE A 218 5.54 7.34 1.79
CA ILE A 218 6.03 7.23 0.42
C ILE A 218 5.19 6.17 -0.29
N LEU A 219 4.68 6.50 -1.47
CA LEU A 219 3.84 5.66 -2.30
C LEU A 219 4.56 5.29 -3.59
N GLY A 220 4.19 4.15 -4.17
CA GLY A 220 4.74 3.68 -5.43
C GLY A 220 4.00 2.48 -5.99
N ARG A 221 4.41 2.04 -7.19
CA ARG A 221 3.82 0.89 -7.88
C ARG A 221 4.35 -0.43 -7.33
N THR A 222 5.57 -0.42 -6.82
CA THR A 222 6.23 -1.59 -6.23
C THR A 222 6.97 -1.22 -4.94
N ALA A 223 7.22 -2.23 -4.11
CA ALA A 223 8.02 -2.05 -2.89
C ALA A 223 9.43 -1.54 -3.20
N GLU A 224 9.99 -1.94 -4.34
CA GLU A 224 11.30 -1.51 -4.81
C GLU A 224 11.33 -0.03 -5.17
N GLU A 225 10.31 0.46 -5.91
CA GLU A 225 10.17 1.88 -6.24
C GLU A 225 10.06 2.74 -4.99
N VAL A 226 9.28 2.30 -4.00
CA VAL A 226 9.12 2.99 -2.71
C VAL A 226 10.46 3.06 -1.96
N VAL A 227 11.20 1.96 -1.92
CA VAL A 227 12.52 1.93 -1.28
C VAL A 227 13.54 2.77 -2.03
N GLU A 228 13.45 2.86 -3.36
CA GLU A 228 14.29 3.75 -4.15
C GLU A 228 14.00 5.23 -3.87
N LYS A 229 12.72 5.62 -3.82
CA LYS A 229 12.31 6.96 -3.39
C LYS A 229 12.82 7.26 -1.98
N PHE A 230 12.69 6.31 -1.06
CA PHE A 230 13.22 6.44 0.30
C PHE A 230 14.74 6.64 0.29
N ARG A 231 15.49 5.87 -0.49
CA ARG A 231 16.95 6.00 -0.61
C ARG A 231 17.36 7.40 -1.04
N LEU A 232 16.72 7.96 -2.05
CA LEU A 232 16.98 9.33 -2.52
C LEU A 232 16.72 10.36 -1.42
N LEU A 233 15.70 10.14 -0.59
CA LEU A 233 15.38 11.01 0.53
C LEU A 233 16.34 10.85 1.73
N ALA A 234 16.84 9.65 1.98
CA ALA A 234 17.70 9.35 3.14
C ALA A 234 19.19 9.69 2.94
N LEU A 235 19.66 9.83 1.70
CA LEU A 235 21.08 10.11 1.42
C LEU A 235 21.43 11.59 1.56
N ASP A 236 22.33 11.96 2.46
CA ASP A 236 22.82 13.34 2.56
C ASP A 236 23.51 13.78 1.25
N GLN A 237 23.16 14.95 0.72
CA GLN A 237 23.77 15.49 -0.52
C GLN A 237 25.25 15.88 -0.34
N THR A 238 25.81 15.75 0.86
CA THR A 238 27.20 16.10 1.18
C THR A 238 28.24 15.09 0.70
N GLN A 239 27.85 13.96 0.09
CA GLN A 239 28.81 12.95 -0.40
C GLN A 239 28.96 12.86 -1.93
N HIS A 240 28.36 13.74 -2.72
CA HIS A 240 28.65 13.84 -4.15
C HIS A 240 29.32 15.17 -4.46
N GLY A 241 30.52 15.34 -3.89
CA GLY A 241 31.53 16.22 -4.47
C GLY A 241 31.91 15.66 -5.84
N VAL A 242 31.45 16.32 -6.90
CA VAL A 242 31.97 16.12 -8.26
C VAL A 242 33.48 16.40 -8.22
N PRO A 243 34.35 15.44 -8.55
CA PRO A 243 35.74 15.79 -8.82
C PRO A 243 35.74 16.65 -10.08
N ARG A 244 36.28 17.87 -9.94
CA ARG A 244 36.55 18.79 -11.06
C ARG A 244 37.48 18.15 -12.08
#